data_AF-A0AAE9YWR5-F1
#
_entry.id   AF-A0AAE9YWR5-F1
#
_cell.length_a   1.000
_cell.length_b   1.000
_cell.length_c   1.000
_cell.angle_alpha   90.00
_cell.angle_beta   90.00
_cell.angle_gamma   90.00
#
_symmetry.space_group_name_H-M   'P 1'
#
loop_
_entity.id
_entity.type
_entity.pdbx_description
1 polymer ?
#
loop_
_entity_poly.entity_id
_entity_poly.type
_entity_poly.pdbx_seq_one_letter_code
_entity_poly.pdbx_strand_id
1 'polypeptide(L)'
;MAQQLFHQASLEEERAVPAWDRGSTFGGSEEKSWWQWSGLPALSMACSLFAVALVLLKVELVVQDEGILLSFAGNSLAQQQAQQTLVNNLVEQKLKEFASEQQVVLANYAADIVTRQQDNNLQLASYILDASRQERQEDIGDFISYINDQRKDEQLEQKIKFQQLEHKIKLQTISNTSSAKTAKPANWRLEE
;
A
#
# COMPACT_ATOMS: atom_id res chain seq x y z
N MET A 1 47.10 104.25 -53.03
CA MET A 1 46.76 103.40 -51.87
C MET A 1 47.56 102.10 -51.80
N ALA A 2 47.73 101.33 -52.90
CA ALA A 2 48.50 100.08 -52.84
C ALA A 2 49.97 100.25 -52.43
N GLN A 3 50.67 101.30 -52.90
CA GLN A 3 52.08 101.53 -52.58
C GLN A 3 52.34 101.85 -51.09
N GLN A 4 51.37 102.47 -50.41
CA GLN A 4 51.49 102.81 -48.99
C GLN A 4 51.44 101.55 -48.11
N LEU A 5 50.64 100.55 -48.51
CA LEU A 5 50.54 99.28 -47.82
C LEU A 5 51.82 98.46 -47.95
N PHE A 6 52.46 98.46 -49.13
CA PHE A 6 53.75 97.78 -49.31
C PHE A 6 54.86 98.42 -48.47
N HIS A 7 54.86 99.74 -48.36
CA HIS A 7 55.87 100.43 -47.53
C HIS A 7 55.67 100.15 -46.04
N GLN A 8 54.43 100.13 -45.56
CA GLN A 8 54.13 99.81 -44.16
C GLN A 8 54.44 98.35 -43.79
N ALA A 9 54.18 97.39 -44.69
CA ALA A 9 54.51 95.99 -44.45
C ALA A 9 56.02 95.74 -44.36
N SER A 10 56.84 96.51 -45.10
CA SER A 10 58.30 96.37 -45.06
C SER A 10 58.97 96.94 -43.80
N LEU A 11 58.21 97.65 -42.96
CA LEU A 11 58.70 98.25 -41.71
C LEU A 11 58.39 97.38 -40.48
N GLU A 12 57.65 96.29 -40.61
CA GLU A 12 57.40 95.37 -39.50
C GLU A 12 58.57 94.42 -39.30
N GLU A 13 59.19 94.50 -38.13
CA GLU A 13 60.29 93.65 -37.69
C GLU A 13 59.75 92.28 -37.24
N GLU A 14 60.28 91.20 -37.81
CA GLU A 14 59.76 89.83 -37.63
C GLU A 14 60.05 89.32 -36.21
N ARG A 15 58.99 89.18 -35.38
CA ARG A 15 59.09 88.68 -34.00
C ARG A 15 58.74 87.19 -33.96
N ALA A 16 59.60 86.39 -33.31
CA ALA A 16 59.40 84.95 -33.20
C ALA A 16 58.14 84.59 -32.39
N VAL A 17 57.34 83.65 -32.93
CA VAL A 17 56.02 83.24 -32.39
C VAL A 17 56.19 82.15 -31.30
N PRO A 18 55.39 82.16 -30.22
CA PRO A 18 55.48 81.14 -29.16
C PRO A 18 55.07 79.74 -29.64
N ALA A 19 55.67 78.71 -29.06
CA ALA A 19 55.35 77.31 -29.34
C ALA A 19 53.98 76.93 -28.76
N TRP A 20 52.93 77.10 -29.56
CA TRP A 20 51.59 76.61 -29.26
C TRP A 20 51.44 75.17 -29.74
N ASP A 21 51.07 74.27 -28.84
CA ASP A 21 50.77 72.88 -29.17
C ASP A 21 49.31 72.76 -29.62
N ARG A 22 49.12 72.36 -30.88
CA ARG A 22 47.81 72.27 -31.54
C ARG A 22 47.07 70.97 -31.19
N GLY A 23 47.73 70.02 -30.52
CA GLY A 23 47.19 68.69 -30.24
C GLY A 23 46.25 68.64 -29.04
N SER A 24 46.34 69.58 -28.10
CA SER A 24 45.59 69.51 -26.84
C SER A 24 44.11 69.91 -26.96
N THR A 25 43.70 70.54 -28.05
CA THR A 25 42.30 70.96 -28.26
C THR A 25 41.40 69.84 -28.79
N PHE A 26 41.98 68.75 -29.30
CA PHE A 26 41.23 67.64 -29.92
C PHE A 26 41.37 66.31 -29.17
N GLY A 27 42.23 66.24 -28.15
CA GLY A 27 42.56 65.01 -27.41
C GLY A 27 41.92 64.89 -26.03
N GLY A 28 40.87 65.64 -25.72
CA GLY A 28 40.11 65.46 -24.48
C GLY A 28 39.37 64.13 -24.50
N SER A 29 39.68 63.22 -23.59
CA SER A 29 38.96 61.97 -23.39
C SER A 29 37.51 62.26 -22.97
N GLU A 30 36.58 62.21 -23.92
CA GLU A 30 35.13 62.28 -23.64
C GLU A 30 34.70 61.03 -22.85
N GLU A 31 34.41 61.19 -21.56
CA GLU A 31 33.77 60.15 -20.76
C GLU A 31 32.34 59.91 -21.26
N LYS A 32 32.15 58.84 -22.05
CA LYS A 32 30.84 58.46 -22.59
C LYS A 32 29.91 58.03 -21.45
N SER A 33 28.76 58.71 -21.35
CA SER A 33 27.67 58.36 -20.42
C SER A 33 27.22 56.90 -20.61
N TRP A 34 26.95 56.20 -19.50
CA TRP A 34 26.52 54.80 -19.45
C TRP A 34 25.31 54.44 -20.32
N TRP A 35 24.46 55.43 -20.65
CA TRP A 35 23.30 55.24 -21.52
C TRP A 35 23.61 55.43 -23.02
N GLN A 36 24.77 56.02 -23.36
CA GLN A 36 25.24 56.17 -24.75
C GLN A 36 26.05 54.97 -25.23
N TRP A 37 26.00 53.85 -24.51
CA TRP A 37 26.62 52.61 -24.97
C TRP A 37 25.94 52.17 -26.26
N SER A 38 26.75 51.91 -27.29
CA SER A 38 26.33 51.60 -28.66
C SER A 38 25.46 50.33 -28.81
N GLY A 39 25.14 49.65 -27.71
CA GLY A 39 24.24 48.51 -27.67
C GLY A 39 22.75 48.88 -27.70
N LEU A 40 22.35 50.08 -27.26
CA LEU A 40 20.92 50.45 -27.25
C LEU A 40 20.28 50.50 -28.65
N PRO A 41 20.91 51.09 -29.69
CA PRO A 41 20.35 51.07 -31.04
C PRO A 41 20.28 49.65 -31.62
N ALA A 42 21.29 48.81 -31.34
CA ALA A 42 21.31 47.41 -31.78
C ALA A 42 20.19 46.59 -31.12
N LEU A 43 19.91 46.83 -29.83
CA LEU A 43 18.82 46.18 -29.11
C LEU A 43 17.44 46.62 -29.63
N SER A 44 17.27 47.91 -29.94
CA SER A 44 16.04 48.42 -30.57
C SER A 44 15.80 47.78 -31.94
N MET A 45 16.86 47.63 -32.74
CA MET A 45 16.79 46.96 -34.05
C MET A 45 16.51 45.46 -33.92
N ALA A 46 17.12 44.77 -32.96
CA ALA A 46 16.83 43.36 -32.70
C ALA A 46 15.37 43.16 -32.25
N CYS A 47 14.86 44.06 -31.40
CA CYS A 47 13.48 44.00 -30.93
C CYS A 47 12.46 44.26 -32.05
N SER A 48 12.77 45.13 -33.02
CA SER A 48 11.88 45.38 -34.16
C SER A 48 11.85 44.20 -35.13
N LEU A 49 13.01 43.60 -35.43
CA LEU A 49 13.08 42.38 -36.23
C LEU A 49 12.36 41.21 -35.57
N PHE A 50 12.49 41.08 -34.24
CA PHE A 50 11.77 40.07 -33.46
C PHE A 50 10.26 40.27 -33.50
N ALA A 51 9.77 41.51 -33.34
CA ALA A 51 8.34 41.82 -33.44
C ALA A 51 7.76 41.49 -34.84
N VAL A 52 8.51 41.82 -35.91
CA VAL A 52 8.11 41.46 -37.28
C VAL A 52 8.08 39.94 -37.47
N ALA A 53 9.05 39.21 -36.92
CA ALA A 53 9.06 37.75 -36.96
C ALA A 53 7.85 37.14 -36.26
N LEU A 54 7.43 37.66 -35.10
CA LEU A 54 6.24 37.18 -34.38
C LEU A 54 4.95 37.36 -35.20
N VAL A 55 4.83 38.48 -35.92
CA VAL A 55 3.68 38.78 -36.77
C VAL A 55 3.65 37.87 -38.00
N LEU A 56 4.80 37.64 -38.65
CA LEU A 56 4.89 36.76 -39.82
C LEU A 56 4.68 35.29 -39.48
N LEU A 57 5.18 34.84 -38.34
CA LEU A 57 5.04 33.47 -37.86
C LEU A 57 3.68 33.20 -37.20
N LYS A 58 2.83 34.23 -37.04
CA LYS A 58 1.56 34.18 -36.32
C LYS A 58 1.66 33.36 -35.04
N VAL A 59 2.56 33.80 -34.16
CA VAL A 59 2.74 33.14 -32.86
C VAL A 59 1.55 33.47 -31.97
N GLU A 60 0.79 32.45 -31.59
CA GLU A 60 -0.32 32.56 -30.65
C GLU A 60 0.15 32.01 -29.29
N LEU A 61 0.19 32.88 -28.28
CA LEU A 61 0.44 32.50 -26.91
C LEU A 61 -0.91 32.22 -26.25
N VAL A 62 -1.19 30.96 -25.93
CA VAL A 62 -2.40 30.55 -25.22
C VAL A 62 -2.01 30.16 -23.80
N VAL A 63 -2.45 30.96 -22.83
CA VAL A 63 -2.26 30.68 -21.40
C VAL A 63 -3.49 29.92 -20.90
N GLN A 64 -3.30 28.67 -20.49
CA GLN A 64 -4.31 27.86 -19.82
C GLN A 64 -3.90 27.61 -18.37
N ASP A 65 -4.85 27.25 -17.51
CA ASP A 65 -4.61 27.03 -16.08
C ASP A 65 -3.56 25.93 -15.79
N GLU A 66 -3.35 25.01 -16.74
CA GLU A 66 -2.38 23.91 -16.66
C GLU A 66 -1.03 24.21 -17.35
N GLY A 67 -0.87 25.37 -18.00
CA GLY A 67 0.42 25.77 -18.58
C GLY A 67 0.34 26.79 -19.72
N ILE A 68 1.53 27.24 -20.15
CA ILE A 68 1.69 28.18 -21.27
C ILE A 68 1.96 27.37 -22.56
N LEU A 69 1.07 27.48 -23.54
CA LEU A 69 1.20 26.83 -24.84
C LEU A 69 1.54 27.87 -25.92
N LEU A 70 2.65 27.67 -26.62
CA LEU A 70 3.06 28.44 -27.80
C LEU A 70 2.63 27.68 -29.07
N SER A 71 1.69 28.23 -29.83
CA SER A 71 1.23 27.65 -31.11
C SER A 71 1.66 28.52 -32.28
N PHE A 72 2.18 27.91 -33.35
CA PHE A 72 2.55 28.58 -34.60
C PHE A 72 1.45 28.31 -35.63
N ALA A 73 0.72 29.36 -36.05
CA ALA A 73 -0.59 29.23 -36.71
C ALA A 73 -0.59 28.73 -38.19
N GLY A 74 0.45 28.02 -38.64
CA GLY A 74 0.54 27.55 -40.03
C GLY A 74 -0.10 26.19 -40.28
N ASN A 75 0.18 25.20 -39.42
CA ASN A 75 -0.19 23.79 -39.62
C ASN A 75 -0.73 23.12 -38.34
N SER A 76 -0.84 23.86 -37.23
CA SER A 76 -1.05 23.27 -35.91
C SER A 76 -2.47 22.80 -35.62
N LEU A 77 -3.53 23.45 -36.11
CA LEU A 77 -4.91 23.06 -35.75
C LEU A 77 -5.33 21.71 -36.36
N ALA A 78 -5.12 21.51 -37.66
CA ALA A 78 -5.43 20.23 -38.33
C ALA A 78 -4.49 19.11 -37.87
N GLN A 79 -3.20 19.42 -37.66
CA GLN A 79 -2.22 18.45 -37.20
C GLN A 79 -2.35 18.13 -35.72
N GLN A 80 -2.75 19.08 -34.86
CA GLN A 80 -3.09 18.82 -33.45
C GLN A 80 -4.38 18.01 -33.35
N GLN A 81 -5.41 18.29 -34.15
CA GLN A 81 -6.61 17.47 -34.17
C GLN A 81 -6.30 16.03 -34.62
N ALA A 82 -5.47 15.85 -35.65
CA ALA A 82 -5.00 14.52 -36.07
C ALA A 82 -4.12 13.83 -34.99
N GLN A 83 -3.27 14.58 -34.30
CA GLN A 83 -2.46 14.06 -33.20
C GLN A 83 -3.35 13.65 -32.01
N GLN A 84 -4.35 14.46 -31.68
CA GLN A 84 -5.30 14.20 -30.59
C GLN A 84 -6.18 12.99 -30.92
N THR A 85 -6.64 12.81 -32.16
CA THR A 85 -7.40 11.61 -32.52
C THR A 85 -6.55 10.36 -32.47
N LEU A 86 -5.27 10.41 -32.86
CA LEU A 86 -4.34 9.29 -32.71
C LEU A 86 -4.07 8.96 -31.23
N VAL A 87 -3.84 9.99 -30.40
CA VAL A 87 -3.63 9.81 -28.95
C VAL A 87 -4.90 9.23 -28.31
N ASN A 88 -6.08 9.75 -28.63
CA ASN A 88 -7.35 9.24 -28.12
C ASN A 88 -7.59 7.79 -28.53
N ASN A 89 -7.33 7.42 -29.80
CA ASN A 89 -7.44 6.02 -30.24
C ASN A 89 -6.45 5.10 -29.50
N LEU A 90 -5.22 5.56 -29.27
CA LEU A 90 -4.22 4.77 -28.54
C LEU A 90 -4.60 4.61 -27.07
N VAL A 91 -5.15 5.66 -26.44
CA VAL A 91 -5.68 5.62 -25.08
C VAL A 91 -6.88 4.67 -25.00
N GLU A 92 -7.84 4.75 -25.92
CA GLU A 92 -8.98 3.83 -25.97
C GLU A 92 -8.55 2.38 -26.16
N GLN A 93 -7.59 2.12 -27.05
CA GLN A 93 -7.03 0.79 -27.24
C GLN A 93 -6.40 0.26 -25.94
N LYS A 94 -5.61 1.10 -25.25
CA LYS A 94 -4.99 0.73 -23.98
C LYS A 94 -6.03 0.51 -22.88
N LEU A 95 -7.04 1.37 -22.78
CA LEU A 95 -8.14 1.19 -21.81
C LEU A 95 -8.91 -0.10 -22.06
N LYS A 96 -9.15 -0.47 -23.32
CA LYS A 96 -9.80 -1.73 -23.67
C LYS A 96 -8.93 -2.94 -23.30
N GLU A 97 -7.64 -2.88 -23.58
CA GLU A 97 -6.66 -3.90 -23.19
C GLU A 97 -6.63 -4.06 -21.66
N PHE A 98 -6.47 -2.97 -20.90
CA PHE A 98 -6.49 -2.96 -19.44
C PHE A 98 -7.81 -3.49 -18.86
N ALA A 99 -8.96 -3.10 -19.40
CA ALA A 99 -10.25 -3.60 -18.95
C ALA A 99 -10.38 -5.12 -19.16
N SER A 100 -9.89 -5.63 -20.30
CA SER A 100 -9.90 -7.07 -20.60
C SER A 100 -8.95 -7.86 -19.69
N GLU A 101 -7.75 -7.34 -19.43
CA GLU A 101 -6.80 -7.95 -18.51
C GLU A 101 -7.33 -7.97 -17.08
N GLN A 102 -7.88 -6.84 -16.62
CA GLN A 102 -8.45 -6.73 -15.28
C GLN A 102 -9.64 -7.68 -15.10
N GLN A 103 -10.50 -7.84 -16.11
CA GLN A 103 -11.60 -8.80 -16.06
C GLN A 103 -11.10 -10.24 -15.90
N VAL A 104 -10.06 -10.64 -16.62
CA VAL A 104 -9.47 -11.98 -16.51
C VAL A 104 -8.82 -12.19 -15.14
N VAL A 105 -8.08 -11.21 -14.64
CA VAL A 105 -7.45 -11.28 -13.30
C VAL A 105 -8.53 -11.38 -12.21
N LEU A 106 -9.58 -10.56 -12.29
CA LEU A 106 -10.69 -10.60 -11.33
C LEU A 106 -11.46 -11.93 -11.40
N ALA A 107 -11.67 -12.48 -12.60
CA ALA A 107 -12.32 -13.77 -12.77
C ALA A 107 -11.48 -14.91 -12.15
N ASN A 108 -10.17 -14.91 -12.37
CA ASN A 108 -9.26 -15.89 -11.75
C ASN A 108 -9.21 -15.72 -10.23
N TYR A 109 -9.16 -14.49 -9.73
CA TYR A 109 -9.16 -14.22 -8.29
C TYR A 109 -10.48 -14.63 -7.62
N ALA A 110 -11.62 -14.37 -8.26
CA ALA A 110 -12.92 -14.81 -7.76
C ALA A 110 -13.01 -16.35 -7.72
N ALA A 111 -12.50 -17.03 -8.75
CA ALA A 111 -12.43 -18.50 -8.76
C ALA A 111 -11.54 -19.03 -7.63
N ASP A 112 -10.35 -18.46 -7.43
CA ASP A 112 -9.43 -18.86 -6.35
C ASP A 112 -10.03 -18.63 -4.96
N ILE A 113 -10.72 -17.51 -4.72
CA ILE A 113 -11.42 -17.25 -3.46
C ILE A 113 -12.48 -18.32 -3.20
N VAL A 114 -13.30 -18.65 -4.19
CA VAL A 114 -14.36 -19.66 -4.03
C VAL A 114 -13.76 -21.02 -3.69
N THR A 115 -12.69 -21.41 -4.38
CA THR A 115 -11.97 -22.66 -4.08
C THR A 115 -11.39 -22.65 -2.66
N ARG A 116 -10.68 -21.58 -2.26
CA ARG A 116 -10.13 -21.44 -0.90
C ARG A 116 -11.23 -21.46 0.17
N GLN A 117 -12.39 -20.87 -0.11
CA GLN A 117 -13.52 -20.88 0.82
C GLN A 117 -14.10 -22.28 0.98
N GLN A 118 -14.23 -23.03 -0.12
CA GLN A 118 -14.66 -24.43 -0.08
C GLN A 118 -13.66 -25.29 0.70
N ASP A 119 -12.37 -25.16 0.44
CA ASP A 119 -11.32 -25.92 1.13
C ASP A 119 -11.26 -25.62 2.63
N ASN A 120 -11.32 -24.34 3.01
CA ASN A 120 -11.36 -23.95 4.43
C ASN A 120 -12.62 -24.49 5.12
N ASN A 121 -13.78 -24.40 4.48
CA ASN A 121 -15.02 -24.93 5.05
C ASN A 121 -14.95 -26.46 5.21
N LEU A 122 -14.36 -27.17 4.24
CA LEU A 122 -14.15 -28.61 4.34
C LEU A 122 -13.18 -28.97 5.46
N GLN A 123 -12.09 -28.22 5.64
CA GLN A 123 -11.14 -28.43 6.74
C GLN A 123 -11.77 -28.18 8.11
N LEU A 124 -12.58 -27.13 8.24
CA LEU A 124 -13.31 -26.85 9.48
C LEU A 124 -14.35 -27.94 9.77
N ALA A 125 -15.11 -28.35 8.74
CA ALA A 125 -16.08 -29.43 8.87
C ALA A 125 -15.40 -30.76 9.23
N SER A 126 -14.27 -31.09 8.60
CA SER A 126 -13.52 -32.32 8.91
C SER A 126 -12.96 -32.27 10.32
N TYR A 127 -12.39 -31.14 10.76
CA TYR A 127 -11.90 -30.97 12.12
C TYR A 127 -13.01 -31.15 13.16
N ILE A 128 -14.17 -30.52 12.95
CA ILE A 128 -15.33 -30.67 13.85
C ILE A 128 -15.84 -32.12 13.85
N LEU A 129 -15.91 -32.77 12.69
CA LEU A 129 -16.35 -34.16 12.59
C LEU A 129 -15.38 -35.12 13.26
N ASP A 130 -14.08 -34.94 13.09
CA ASP A 130 -13.04 -35.78 13.69
C ASP A 130 -12.98 -35.56 15.20
N ALA A 131 -13.01 -34.30 15.66
CA ALA A 131 -13.11 -33.98 17.09
C ALA A 131 -14.36 -34.60 17.71
N SER A 132 -15.52 -34.50 17.06
CA SER A 132 -16.76 -35.10 17.57
C SER A 132 -16.76 -36.62 17.50
N ARG A 133 -16.07 -37.24 16.53
CA ARG A 133 -15.85 -38.70 16.50
C ARG A 133 -14.96 -39.15 17.65
N GLN A 134 -13.90 -38.40 17.93
CA GLN A 134 -12.99 -38.69 19.01
C GLN A 134 -13.67 -38.51 20.38
N GLU A 135 -14.35 -37.39 20.60
CA GLU A 135 -15.15 -37.14 21.82
C GLU A 135 -16.16 -38.26 22.05
N ARG A 136 -16.94 -38.65 21.02
CA ARG A 136 -17.89 -39.77 21.16
C ARG A 136 -17.20 -41.11 21.43
N GLN A 137 -16.00 -41.34 20.92
CA GLN A 137 -15.26 -42.57 21.20
C GLN A 137 -14.77 -42.60 22.65
N GLU A 138 -14.29 -41.47 23.15
CA GLU A 138 -13.89 -41.28 24.55
C GLU A 138 -15.12 -41.45 25.47
N ASP A 139 -16.23 -40.76 25.16
CA ASP A 139 -17.50 -40.85 25.91
C ASP A 139 -18.05 -42.29 25.97
N ILE A 140 -18.06 -43.00 24.83
CA ILE A 140 -18.50 -44.41 24.80
C ILE A 140 -17.54 -45.30 25.60
N GLY A 141 -16.24 -45.03 25.53
CA GLY A 141 -15.23 -45.72 26.34
C GLY A 141 -15.50 -45.57 27.83
N ASP A 142 -15.74 -44.32 28.26
CA ASP A 142 -16.08 -43.99 29.64
C ASP A 142 -17.38 -44.65 30.07
N PHE A 143 -18.42 -44.62 29.24
CA PHE A 143 -19.69 -45.31 29.50
C PHE A 143 -19.52 -46.82 29.69
N ILE A 144 -18.72 -47.48 28.84
CA ILE A 144 -18.44 -48.92 28.96
C ILE A 144 -17.69 -49.22 30.25
N SER A 145 -16.70 -48.39 30.61
CA SER A 145 -15.94 -48.55 31.84
C SER A 145 -16.84 -48.45 33.07
N TYR A 146 -17.73 -47.45 33.10
CA TYR A 146 -18.70 -47.24 34.15
C TYR A 146 -19.63 -48.45 34.33
N ILE A 147 -20.18 -49.00 33.24
CA ILE A 147 -21.01 -50.21 33.31
C ILE A 147 -20.23 -51.41 33.85
N ASN A 148 -18.98 -51.57 33.45
CA ASN A 148 -18.15 -52.68 33.91
C ASN A 148 -17.90 -52.57 35.43
N ASP A 149 -17.58 -51.37 35.91
CA ASP A 149 -17.35 -51.14 37.32
C ASP A 149 -18.63 -51.32 38.16
N GLN A 150 -19.79 -50.84 37.68
CA GLN A 150 -21.08 -51.14 38.29
C GLN A 150 -21.34 -52.65 38.40
N ARG A 151 -21.07 -53.42 37.34
CA ARG A 151 -21.24 -54.89 37.39
C ARG A 151 -20.30 -55.55 38.39
N LYS A 152 -19.06 -55.10 38.51
CA LYS A 152 -18.11 -55.63 39.51
C LYS A 152 -18.61 -55.33 40.93
N ASP A 153 -19.07 -54.12 41.16
CA ASP A 153 -19.62 -53.69 42.46
C ASP A 153 -20.87 -54.49 42.82
N GLU A 154 -21.80 -54.67 41.88
CA GLU A 154 -22.98 -55.51 42.06
C GLU A 154 -22.61 -56.96 42.39
N GLN A 155 -21.64 -57.55 41.68
CA GLN A 155 -21.17 -58.90 41.97
C GLN A 155 -20.53 -59.02 43.36
N LEU A 156 -19.78 -58.00 43.78
CA LEU A 156 -19.17 -57.94 45.10
C LEU A 156 -20.24 -57.79 46.19
N GLU A 157 -21.21 -56.90 46.00
CA GLU A 157 -22.34 -56.71 46.92
C GLU A 157 -23.16 -57.99 47.07
N GLN A 158 -23.46 -58.69 45.96
CA GLN A 158 -24.14 -59.98 45.99
C GLN A 158 -23.35 -61.01 46.81
N LYS A 159 -22.04 -61.14 46.59
CA LYS A 159 -21.19 -62.06 47.37
C LYS A 159 -21.23 -61.75 48.87
N ILE A 160 -21.17 -60.48 49.26
CA ILE A 160 -21.27 -60.06 50.65
C ILE A 160 -22.63 -60.43 51.24
N LYS A 161 -23.73 -60.15 50.52
CA LYS A 161 -25.09 -60.54 50.95
C LYS A 161 -25.22 -62.05 51.14
N PHE A 162 -24.67 -62.85 50.22
CA PHE A 162 -24.65 -64.32 50.36
C PHE A 162 -23.88 -64.76 51.60
N GLN A 163 -22.67 -64.25 51.84
CA GLN A 163 -21.88 -64.58 53.03
C GLN A 163 -22.59 -64.19 54.34
N GLN A 164 -23.27 -63.04 54.35
CA GLN A 164 -24.06 -62.61 55.51
C GLN A 164 -25.26 -63.54 55.76
N LEU A 165 -25.94 -63.99 54.71
CA LEU A 165 -27.03 -64.96 54.81
C LEU A 165 -26.52 -66.31 55.33
N GLU A 166 -25.41 -66.81 54.79
CA GLU A 166 -24.78 -68.05 55.26
C GLU A 166 -24.39 -67.95 56.74
N HIS A 167 -23.79 -66.84 57.15
CA HIS A 167 -23.43 -66.61 58.55
C HIS A 167 -24.65 -66.58 59.47
N LYS A 168 -25.73 -65.87 59.09
CA LYS A 168 -26.99 -65.85 59.84
C LYS A 168 -27.62 -67.23 59.96
N ILE A 169 -27.67 -68.00 58.86
CA ILE A 169 -28.17 -69.38 58.86
C ILE A 169 -27.33 -70.25 59.79
N LYS A 170 -26.00 -70.16 59.71
CA LYS A 170 -25.08 -70.92 60.58
C LYS A 170 -25.29 -70.58 62.07
N LEU A 171 -25.44 -69.31 62.42
CA LEU A 171 -25.74 -68.91 63.80
C LEU A 171 -27.10 -69.44 64.28
N GLN A 172 -28.13 -69.37 63.43
CA GLN A 172 -29.47 -69.88 63.74
C GLN A 172 -29.50 -71.41 63.89
N THR A 173 -28.75 -72.15 63.08
CA THR A 173 -28.64 -73.61 63.22
C THR A 173 -27.89 -73.98 64.51
N ILE A 174 -26.85 -73.24 64.88
CA ILE A 174 -26.16 -73.40 66.17
C ILE A 174 -27.14 -73.15 67.32
N SER A 175 -27.88 -72.03 67.32
CA SER A 175 -28.84 -71.75 68.41
C SER A 175 -29.94 -72.81 68.54
N ASN A 176 -30.47 -73.29 67.41
CA ASN A 176 -31.51 -74.32 67.40
C ASN A 176 -30.98 -75.68 67.88
N THR A 177 -29.74 -76.05 67.52
CA THR A 177 -29.11 -77.30 67.99
C THR A 177 -28.69 -77.24 69.45
N SER A 178 -28.27 -76.08 69.96
CA SER A 178 -28.03 -75.85 71.40
C SER A 178 -29.33 -76.00 72.20
N SER A 179 -30.43 -75.39 71.74
CA SER A 179 -31.74 -75.51 72.39
C SER A 179 -32.24 -76.96 72.42
N ALA A 180 -32.02 -77.72 71.34
CA ALA A 180 -32.35 -79.15 71.27
C ALA A 180 -31.52 -80.02 72.23
N LYS A 181 -30.26 -79.65 72.52
CA LYS A 181 -29.41 -80.36 73.50
C LYS A 181 -29.77 -80.06 74.96
N THR A 182 -30.38 -78.90 75.24
CA THR A 182 -30.90 -78.54 76.57
C THR A 182 -32.33 -79.03 76.84
N ALA A 183 -33.04 -79.57 75.84
CA ALA A 183 -34.44 -80.00 75.94
C ALA A 183 -34.64 -81.48 76.32
N LYS A 184 -33.60 -82.23 76.71
CA LYS A 184 -33.77 -83.53 77.37
C LYS A 184 -33.62 -83.35 78.89
N PRO A 185 -34.70 -83.36 79.67
CA PRO A 185 -34.56 -83.52 81.12
C PRO A 185 -33.88 -84.87 81.37
N ALA A 186 -32.72 -84.85 82.02
CA ALA A 186 -32.08 -86.06 82.50
C ALA A 186 -33.05 -86.73 83.47
N ASN A 187 -33.61 -87.89 83.09
CA ASN A 187 -34.50 -88.65 83.92
C ASN A 187 -33.63 -89.54 84.83
N TRP A 188 -33.39 -89.09 86.06
CA TRP A 188 -32.51 -89.75 87.03
C TRP A 188 -33.26 -90.55 88.11
N ARG A 189 -34.52 -90.95 87.90
CA ARG A 189 -35.21 -91.85 88.85
C ARG A 189 -34.84 -93.32 88.61
N LEU A 190 -33.79 -93.70 89.34
CA LEU A 190 -33.52 -94.93 90.09
C LEU A 190 -34.37 -96.18 89.82
N GLU A 191 -33.64 -97.26 89.56
CA GLU A 191 -33.99 -98.65 89.89
C GLU A 191 -34.40 -98.77 91.37
N GLU A 192 -35.56 -99.38 91.62
CA GLU A 192 -35.88 -100.29 92.73
C GLU A 192 -37.23 -100.97 92.46
#